data_AF-A0A177K6P9-F1
#
_entry.id   AF-A0A177K6P9-F1
#
_cell.length_a   1.000
_cell.length_b   1.000
_cell.length_c   1.000
_cell.angle_alpha   90.00
_cell.angle_beta   90.00
_cell.angle_gamma   90.00
#
_symmetry.space_group_name_H-M   'P 1'
#
loop_
_entity.id
_entity.type
_entity.pdbx_description
1 polymer ?
#
loop_
_entity_poly.entity_id
_entity_poly.type
_entity_poly.pdbx_seq_one_letter_code
_entity_poly.pdbx_strand_id
1 'polypeptide(L)'
;MQARHLGVNARSAILAIALGAVLFPVTALPAHAAPRTCTVTEAKVLWDAGAADVQPTGSVTAADAALTFDGGAGVLEPVRPSGSLSFDGTVAYTSAAGVETTLSAPTLVIDGGSGTLLFDVQPEGTELIPQAALAEVDLRAVAVSESGDTINLDGVDAQTDATADGSDLLWAGTLGDLDLTVTADCTTIADTAVVEEEEQDAAASGILVPLIVVGIAATVTVVLAVGSVQRRKRNSARAAQPETVGDPLP
;
A
#
# COMPACT_ATOMS: atom_id res chain seq x y z
N MET A 1 -73.50 -12.02 -53.55
CA MET A 1 -73.47 -11.32 -54.86
C MET A 1 -72.04 -11.30 -55.37
N GLN A 2 -71.86 -11.94 -56.53
CA GLN A 2 -70.86 -11.77 -57.59
C GLN A 2 -69.40 -11.37 -57.25
N ALA A 3 -68.54 -12.29 -57.69
CA ALA A 3 -67.11 -12.16 -57.94
C ALA A 3 -66.73 -10.91 -58.77
N ARG A 4 -65.50 -10.42 -58.54
CA ARG A 4 -64.68 -9.86 -59.61
C ARG A 4 -63.27 -10.43 -59.56
N HIS A 5 -62.83 -10.75 -60.76
CA HIS A 5 -61.67 -11.50 -61.19
C HIS A 5 -60.35 -10.71 -61.12
N LEU A 6 -59.29 -11.46 -60.78
CA LEU A 6 -57.97 -11.55 -61.42
C LEU A 6 -57.32 -10.28 -62.02
N GLY A 7 -56.15 -9.96 -61.46
CA GLY A 7 -55.06 -9.26 -62.14
C GLY A 7 -53.73 -9.87 -61.73
N VAL A 8 -53.33 -10.95 -62.40
CA VAL A 8 -51.97 -11.50 -62.37
C VAL A 8 -51.07 -10.55 -63.15
N ASN A 9 -49.98 -10.10 -62.53
CA ASN A 9 -48.75 -9.77 -63.26
C ASN A 9 -47.55 -10.22 -62.42
N ALA A 10 -47.06 -11.40 -62.77
CA ALA A 10 -45.70 -11.82 -62.47
C ALA A 10 -44.74 -11.03 -63.38
N ARG A 11 -43.70 -10.41 -62.80
CA ARG A 11 -42.39 -10.17 -63.44
C ARG A 11 -41.41 -9.54 -62.45
N SER A 12 -40.24 -10.17 -62.34
CA SER A 12 -38.95 -9.61 -61.90
C SER A 12 -38.80 -9.32 -60.40
N ALA A 13 -38.21 -10.21 -59.60
CA ALA A 13 -36.76 -10.35 -59.43
C ALA A 13 -36.06 -9.00 -59.18
N ILE A 14 -35.72 -8.73 -57.92
CA ILE A 14 -34.39 -8.29 -57.44
C ILE A 14 -34.37 -8.54 -55.93
N LEU A 15 -33.54 -9.51 -55.56
CA LEU A 15 -33.15 -9.83 -54.20
C LEU A 15 -32.17 -8.75 -53.74
N ALA A 16 -32.60 -7.79 -52.93
CA ALA A 16 -31.70 -6.83 -52.30
C ALA A 16 -31.22 -7.43 -50.96
N ILE A 17 -30.09 -8.15 -51.00
CA ILE A 17 -29.35 -8.51 -49.79
C ILE A 17 -28.71 -7.21 -49.28
N ALA A 18 -29.36 -6.56 -48.32
CA ALA A 18 -28.74 -5.48 -47.57
C ALA A 18 -27.68 -6.09 -46.64
N LEU A 19 -26.41 -5.91 -47.01
CA LEU A 19 -25.26 -6.12 -46.14
C LEU A 19 -25.36 -5.09 -44.99
N GLY A 20 -26.07 -5.45 -43.92
CA GLY A 20 -26.00 -4.72 -42.66
C GLY A 20 -24.65 -5.02 -42.02
N ALA A 21 -23.67 -4.15 -42.25
CA ALA A 21 -22.43 -4.15 -41.48
C ALA A 21 -22.79 -4.02 -39.99
N VAL A 22 -22.62 -5.12 -39.25
CA VAL A 22 -22.70 -5.15 -37.80
C VAL A 22 -21.55 -4.28 -37.30
N LEU A 23 -21.84 -3.01 -37.02
CA LEU A 23 -21.00 -2.15 -36.22
C LEU A 23 -21.02 -2.74 -34.81
N PHE A 24 -20.10 -3.66 -34.52
CA PHE A 24 -19.78 -4.01 -33.15
C PHE A 24 -19.42 -2.72 -32.42
N PRO A 25 -20.07 -2.36 -31.31
CA PRO A 25 -19.58 -1.28 -30.48
C PRO A 25 -18.19 -1.71 -30.02
N VAL A 26 -17.18 -0.99 -30.50
CA VAL A 26 -15.85 -1.02 -29.90
C VAL A 26 -16.08 -0.55 -28.46
N THR A 27 -16.18 -1.50 -27.54
CA THR A 27 -16.13 -1.21 -26.11
C THR A 27 -14.76 -0.58 -25.90
N ALA A 28 -14.75 0.75 -25.73
CA ALA A 28 -13.56 1.44 -25.27
C ALA A 28 -13.11 0.71 -24.01
N LEU A 29 -11.94 0.08 -24.08
CA LEU A 29 -11.26 -0.41 -22.89
C LEU A 29 -11.16 0.77 -21.91
N PRO A 30 -11.38 0.58 -20.60
CA PRO A 30 -11.22 1.66 -19.65
C PRO A 30 -9.82 2.25 -19.87
N ALA A 31 -9.76 3.54 -20.19
CA ALA A 31 -8.49 4.24 -20.26
C ALA A 31 -7.85 4.09 -18.89
N HIS A 32 -6.82 3.25 -18.78
CA HIS A 32 -5.99 3.23 -17.59
C HIS A 32 -5.45 4.65 -17.45
N ALA A 33 -5.86 5.33 -16.37
CA ALA A 33 -5.27 6.60 -16.00
C ALA A 33 -3.75 6.38 -15.96
N ALA A 34 -2.99 7.29 -16.57
CA ALA A 34 -1.54 7.22 -16.53
C ALA A 34 -1.07 7.09 -15.07
N PRO A 35 -0.01 6.29 -14.79
CA PRO A 35 0.49 6.15 -13.43
C PRO A 35 0.85 7.53 -12.87
N ARG A 36 0.35 7.79 -11.66
CA ARG A 36 0.56 9.04 -10.92
C ARG A 36 1.15 8.70 -9.57
N THR A 37 2.17 9.45 -9.18
CA THR A 37 2.74 9.39 -7.84
C THR A 37 2.54 10.73 -7.17
N CYS A 38 2.08 10.70 -5.92
CA CYS A 38 1.82 11.87 -5.12
C CYS A 38 2.84 11.94 -3.98
N THR A 39 3.52 13.07 -3.86
CA THR A 39 4.45 13.33 -2.76
C THR A 39 3.70 14.03 -1.64
N VAL A 40 3.76 13.47 -0.44
CA VAL A 40 3.10 14.03 0.74
C VAL A 40 3.77 15.34 1.13
N THR A 41 2.97 16.39 1.25
CA THR A 41 3.40 17.72 1.66
C THR A 41 3.05 18.01 3.11
N GLU A 42 1.98 17.39 3.61
CA GLU A 42 1.56 17.44 5.00
C GLU A 42 0.91 16.11 5.39
N ALA A 43 1.28 15.57 6.55
CA ALA A 43 0.60 14.42 7.13
C ALA A 43 0.58 14.50 8.65
N LYS A 44 -0.58 14.15 9.22
CA LYS A 44 -0.82 14.09 10.65
C LYS A 44 -1.60 12.83 10.99
N VAL A 45 -1.19 12.17 12.07
CA VAL A 45 -1.88 11.03 12.67
C VAL A 45 -2.16 11.35 14.13
N LEU A 46 -3.42 11.25 14.54
CA LEU A 46 -3.80 11.20 15.95
C LEU A 46 -4.25 9.78 16.24
N TRP A 47 -3.55 9.09 17.12
CA TRP A 47 -3.82 7.70 17.46
C TRP A 47 -4.21 7.62 18.94
N ASP A 48 -5.44 7.21 19.23
CA ASP A 48 -5.80 6.79 20.59
C ASP A 48 -5.11 5.46 20.86
N ALA A 49 -3.89 5.58 21.36
CA ALA A 49 -3.01 4.46 21.57
C ALA A 49 -3.33 3.75 22.89
N GLY A 50 -4.27 4.28 23.69
CA GLY A 50 -4.57 3.77 25.04
C GLY A 50 -3.36 3.81 25.97
N ALA A 51 -2.41 4.70 25.71
CA ALA A 51 -1.11 4.71 26.37
C ALA A 51 -1.13 5.53 27.66
N ALA A 52 -0.63 4.94 28.74
CA ALA A 52 -0.37 5.66 29.99
C ALA A 52 1.14 5.87 30.17
N ASP A 53 1.50 6.96 30.84
CA ASP A 53 2.88 7.24 31.29
C ASP A 53 3.94 7.27 30.17
N VAL A 54 3.55 7.61 28.95
CA VAL A 54 4.46 7.76 27.81
C VAL A 54 5.22 9.09 27.85
N GLN A 55 6.46 9.07 27.38
CA GLN A 55 7.35 10.22 27.28
C GLN A 55 7.69 10.47 25.80
N PRO A 56 6.87 11.26 25.08
CA PRO A 56 7.14 11.57 23.69
C PRO A 56 8.24 12.63 23.54
N THR A 57 9.03 12.53 22.48
CA THR A 57 10.00 13.57 22.09
C THR A 57 10.00 13.81 20.58
N GLY A 58 10.57 14.94 20.15
CA GLY A 58 10.58 15.34 18.75
C GLY A 58 9.25 15.93 18.30
N SER A 59 8.74 15.48 17.16
CA SER A 59 7.44 15.88 16.59
C SER A 59 6.25 15.09 17.15
N VAL A 60 6.50 14.14 18.05
CA VAL A 60 5.43 13.39 18.74
C VAL A 60 4.98 14.15 19.97
N THR A 61 3.68 14.21 20.19
CA THR A 61 3.08 14.73 21.42
C THR A 61 2.07 13.73 21.99
N ALA A 62 1.80 13.81 23.29
CA ALA A 62 0.85 12.92 23.96
C ALA A 62 -0.13 13.74 24.81
N ALA A 63 -1.42 13.41 24.71
CA ALA A 63 -2.48 13.99 25.51
C ALA A 63 -3.62 12.96 25.65
N ASP A 64 -4.16 12.80 26.86
CA ASP A 64 -5.34 11.97 27.14
C ASP A 64 -5.26 10.55 26.52
N ALA A 65 -4.11 9.88 26.69
CA ALA A 65 -3.77 8.56 26.13
C ALA A 65 -3.60 8.48 24.60
N ALA A 66 -3.82 9.59 23.89
CA ALA A 66 -3.57 9.69 22.46
C ALA A 66 -2.15 10.20 22.15
N LEU A 67 -1.57 9.66 21.08
CA LEU A 67 -0.32 10.10 20.48
C LEU A 67 -0.62 10.88 19.20
N THR A 68 -0.04 12.07 19.06
CA THR A 68 -0.09 12.83 17.82
C THR A 68 1.28 12.80 17.14
N PHE A 69 1.31 12.32 15.91
CA PHE A 69 2.45 12.37 15.00
C PHE A 69 2.18 13.44 13.94
N ASP A 70 3.03 14.46 13.89
CA ASP A 70 2.88 15.60 12.98
C ASP A 70 4.10 15.73 12.06
N GLY A 71 3.91 16.36 10.90
CA GLY A 71 4.96 16.59 9.91
C GLY A 71 5.39 15.33 9.15
N GLY A 72 4.49 14.38 8.93
CA GLY A 72 4.80 13.17 8.18
C GLY A 72 5.12 13.43 6.70
N ALA A 73 6.00 12.61 6.14
CA ALA A 73 6.41 12.66 4.74
C ALA A 73 6.27 11.29 4.09
N GLY A 74 6.08 11.23 2.77
CA GLY A 74 5.76 9.97 2.13
C GLY A 74 5.42 10.08 0.65
N VAL A 75 5.05 8.94 0.08
CA VAL A 75 4.57 8.82 -1.31
C VAL A 75 3.28 8.02 -1.30
N LEU A 76 2.31 8.46 -2.10
CA LEU A 76 1.03 7.80 -2.31
C LEU A 76 0.76 7.54 -3.80
N GLU A 77 0.13 6.41 -4.09
CA GLU A 77 -0.45 6.09 -5.38
C GLU A 77 -1.99 6.22 -5.31
N PRO A 78 -2.63 7.09 -6.12
CA PRO A 78 -4.02 7.53 -5.89
C PRO A 78 -5.11 6.55 -6.36
N VAL A 79 -4.84 5.70 -7.36
CA VAL A 79 -5.87 4.82 -8.01
C VAL A 79 -6.43 3.76 -7.04
N ARG A 80 -5.68 3.47 -5.99
CA ARG A 80 -6.09 2.80 -4.76
C ARG A 80 -5.04 3.28 -3.74
N PRO A 81 -5.38 4.24 -2.86
CA PRO A 81 -4.40 4.89 -2.00
C PRO A 81 -3.48 3.85 -1.38
N SER A 82 -2.25 3.79 -1.86
CA SER A 82 -1.26 2.87 -1.33
C SER A 82 0.07 3.60 -1.25
N GLY A 83 0.87 3.27 -0.26
CA GLY A 83 2.11 3.98 0.01
C GLY A 83 2.47 3.96 1.48
N SER A 84 3.33 4.90 1.87
CA SER A 84 3.83 4.97 3.23
C SER A 84 4.03 6.41 3.66
N LEU A 85 3.65 6.69 4.91
CA LEU A 85 3.91 7.95 5.60
C LEU A 85 4.89 7.66 6.72
N SER A 86 6.05 8.31 6.72
CA SER A 86 7.03 8.24 7.79
C SER A 86 7.02 9.53 8.59
N PHE A 87 7.14 9.39 9.90
CA PHE A 87 7.14 10.49 10.85
C PHE A 87 8.44 10.46 11.66
N ASP A 88 8.86 11.64 12.12
CA ASP A 88 9.95 11.75 13.07
C ASP A 88 9.44 11.58 14.52
N GLY A 89 10.41 11.50 15.44
CA GLY A 89 10.17 11.49 16.88
C GLY A 89 10.16 10.10 17.50
N THR A 90 10.07 10.08 18.83
CA THR A 90 10.17 8.87 19.64
C THR A 90 9.19 8.88 20.80
N VAL A 91 8.89 7.69 21.31
CA VAL A 91 8.07 7.49 22.51
C VAL A 91 8.78 6.52 23.43
N ALA A 92 9.21 6.99 24.60
CA ALA A 92 9.71 6.12 25.66
C ALA A 92 8.57 5.74 26.62
N TYR A 93 8.52 4.48 27.04
CA TYR A 93 7.46 3.94 27.90
C TYR A 93 7.91 2.67 28.60
N THR A 94 7.09 2.17 29.52
CA THR A 94 7.25 0.82 30.09
C THR A 94 6.24 -0.11 29.44
N SER A 95 6.71 -1.19 28.80
CA SER A 95 5.84 -2.18 28.15
C SER A 95 4.96 -2.93 29.15
N ALA A 96 3.95 -3.64 28.65
CA ALA A 96 3.12 -4.51 29.49
C ALA A 96 3.94 -5.58 30.27
N ALA A 97 5.12 -5.93 29.76
CA ALA A 97 6.07 -6.84 30.42
C ALA A 97 6.95 -6.17 31.49
N GLY A 98 6.81 -4.86 31.72
CA GLY A 98 7.58 -4.11 32.72
C GLY A 98 8.99 -3.73 32.27
N VAL A 99 9.25 -3.71 30.95
CA VAL A 99 10.56 -3.35 30.38
C VAL A 99 10.49 -1.93 29.83
N GLU A 100 11.50 -1.10 30.10
CA GLU A 100 11.61 0.20 29.44
C GLU A 100 11.87 0.00 27.95
N THR A 101 11.06 0.63 27.11
CA THR A 101 11.09 0.46 25.66
C THR A 101 10.99 1.83 24.99
N THR A 102 11.68 1.99 23.87
CA THR A 102 11.55 3.16 22.99
C THR A 102 10.94 2.73 21.67
N LEU A 103 9.88 3.42 21.23
CA LEU A 103 9.40 3.43 19.85
C LEU A 103 10.05 4.59 19.09
N SER A 104 10.43 4.37 17.86
CA SER A 104 10.99 5.39 16.96
C SER A 104 10.63 5.11 15.51
N ALA A 105 10.92 6.07 14.62
CA ALA A 105 10.62 5.98 13.18
C ALA A 105 9.19 5.47 12.86
N PRO A 106 8.13 6.13 13.39
CA PRO A 106 6.76 5.78 13.06
C PRO A 106 6.54 5.76 11.55
N THR A 107 5.97 4.68 11.03
CA THR A 107 5.54 4.59 9.63
C THR A 107 4.13 4.03 9.55
N LEU A 108 3.23 4.75 8.89
CA LEU A 108 1.93 4.23 8.47
C LEU A 108 2.05 3.73 7.03
N VAL A 109 1.97 2.42 6.84
CA VAL A 109 1.81 1.82 5.50
C VAL A 109 0.33 1.77 5.17
N ILE A 110 -0.05 2.25 3.99
CA ILE A 110 -1.42 2.27 3.49
C ILE A 110 -1.48 1.30 2.30
N ASP A 111 -2.50 0.43 2.30
CA ASP A 111 -2.86 -0.41 1.16
C ASP A 111 -4.39 -0.41 0.99
N GLY A 112 -4.87 0.55 0.21
CA GLY A 112 -6.28 0.76 -0.05
C GLY A 112 -7.06 1.06 1.23
N GLY A 113 -7.92 0.11 1.62
CA GLY A 113 -8.77 0.24 2.81
C GLY A 113 -8.14 -0.28 4.09
N SER A 114 -6.87 -0.67 4.09
CA SER A 114 -6.14 -1.15 5.27
C SER A 114 -4.87 -0.36 5.48
N GLY A 115 -4.47 -0.22 6.74
CA GLY A 115 -3.19 0.36 7.14
C GLY A 115 -2.47 -0.51 8.16
N THR A 116 -1.17 -0.27 8.30
CA THR A 116 -0.35 -0.88 9.35
C THR A 116 0.59 0.17 9.92
N LEU A 117 0.56 0.33 11.25
CA LEU A 117 1.51 1.16 11.98
C LEU A 117 2.75 0.33 12.33
N LEU A 118 3.89 0.80 11.82
CA LEU A 118 5.21 0.23 12.03
C LEU A 118 6.04 1.17 12.91
N PHE A 119 6.87 0.59 13.77
CA PHE A 119 7.85 1.32 14.56
C PHE A 119 9.15 0.55 14.65
N ASP A 120 10.25 1.28 14.75
CA ASP A 120 11.49 0.74 15.28
C ASP A 120 11.34 0.60 16.81
N VAL A 121 11.50 -0.63 17.33
CA VAL A 121 11.28 -0.96 18.74
C VAL A 121 12.58 -1.33 19.41
N GLN A 122 12.92 -0.61 20.48
CA GLN A 122 14.14 -0.83 21.26
C GLN A 122 13.81 -1.03 22.74
N PRO A 123 13.59 -2.28 23.18
CA PRO A 123 13.59 -2.61 24.60
C PRO A 123 14.98 -2.37 25.21
N GLU A 124 15.01 -2.01 26.49
CA GLU A 124 16.26 -1.76 27.22
C GLU A 124 17.14 -3.02 27.24
N GLY A 125 18.41 -2.86 26.87
CA GLY A 125 19.40 -3.94 26.91
C GLY A 125 19.25 -5.01 25.83
N THR A 126 18.35 -4.82 24.85
CA THR A 126 18.19 -5.73 23.71
C THR A 126 18.68 -5.10 22.40
N GLU A 127 18.56 -5.82 21.29
CA GLU A 127 18.77 -5.27 19.95
C GLU A 127 17.52 -4.54 19.45
N LEU A 128 17.70 -3.58 18.54
CA LEU A 128 16.64 -2.88 17.82
C LEU A 128 15.86 -3.85 16.92
N ILE A 129 14.54 -3.81 17.00
CA ILE A 129 13.65 -4.49 16.06
C ILE A 129 13.16 -3.44 15.06
N PRO A 130 13.68 -3.41 13.82
CA PRO A 130 13.32 -2.38 12.86
C PRO A 130 11.92 -2.62 12.30
N GLN A 131 11.13 -1.55 12.19
CA GLN A 131 9.81 -1.49 11.55
C GLN A 131 8.89 -2.68 11.92
N ALA A 132 8.83 -2.99 13.21
CA ALA A 132 7.89 -3.98 13.74
C ALA A 132 6.45 -3.49 13.55
N ALA A 133 5.58 -4.35 13.04
CA ALA A 133 4.17 -4.03 12.88
C ALA A 133 3.47 -4.13 14.23
N LEU A 134 2.98 -3.00 14.76
CA LEU A 134 2.40 -2.95 16.10
C LEU A 134 0.87 -2.87 16.09
N ALA A 135 0.28 -2.21 15.08
CA ALA A 135 -1.17 -2.12 14.95
C ALA A 135 -1.61 -2.19 13.48
N GLU A 136 -2.76 -2.84 13.25
CA GLU A 136 -3.53 -2.76 12.01
C GLU A 136 -4.54 -1.61 12.12
N VAL A 137 -4.84 -0.98 11.00
CA VAL A 137 -5.76 0.18 10.92
C VAL A 137 -6.81 -0.08 9.84
N ASP A 138 -8.09 0.07 10.15
CA ASP A 138 -9.17 -0.01 9.17
C ASP A 138 -9.39 1.35 8.49
N LEU A 139 -8.81 1.51 7.31
CA LEU A 139 -8.88 2.74 6.52
C LEU A 139 -10.04 2.75 5.52
N ARG A 140 -10.99 1.81 5.59
CA ARG A 140 -12.12 1.76 4.63
C ARG A 140 -13.03 2.98 4.67
N ALA A 141 -13.06 3.68 5.80
CA ALA A 141 -13.84 4.91 5.98
C ALA A 141 -13.10 6.19 5.57
N VAL A 142 -11.81 6.10 5.20
CA VAL A 142 -11.02 7.27 4.80
C VAL A 142 -11.62 7.90 3.54
N ALA A 143 -11.96 9.17 3.65
CA ALA A 143 -12.40 9.96 2.51
C ALA A 143 -11.18 10.34 1.66
N VAL A 144 -11.29 10.12 0.36
CA VAL A 144 -10.31 10.55 -0.62
C VAL A 144 -10.92 11.66 -1.46
N SER A 145 -10.27 12.81 -1.51
CA SER A 145 -10.67 13.92 -2.37
C SER A 145 -9.52 14.36 -3.27
N GLU A 146 -9.85 14.71 -4.52
CA GLU A 146 -8.88 15.17 -5.51
C GLU A 146 -9.28 16.55 -6.01
N SER A 147 -8.31 17.46 -6.10
CA SER A 147 -8.49 18.80 -6.64
C SER A 147 -7.26 19.20 -7.46
N GLY A 148 -7.38 19.11 -8.79
CA GLY A 148 -6.27 19.37 -9.69
C GLY A 148 -5.19 18.30 -9.54
N ASP A 149 -3.98 18.74 -9.19
CA ASP A 149 -2.83 17.87 -8.92
C ASP A 149 -2.67 17.56 -7.41
N THR A 150 -3.62 17.94 -6.57
CA THR A 150 -3.56 17.64 -5.12
C THR A 150 -4.57 16.56 -4.75
N ILE A 151 -4.14 15.62 -3.90
CA ILE A 151 -5.00 14.62 -3.24
C ILE A 151 -5.00 14.87 -1.73
N ASN A 152 -6.18 14.76 -1.11
CA ASN A 152 -6.33 14.75 0.34
C ASN A 152 -6.93 13.43 0.80
N LEU A 153 -6.41 12.91 1.91
CA LEU A 153 -6.94 11.75 2.62
C LEU A 153 -7.34 12.21 4.02
N ASP A 154 -8.62 12.05 4.33
CA ASP A 154 -9.19 12.40 5.64
C ASP A 154 -9.88 11.18 6.22
N GLY A 155 -9.23 10.56 7.21
CA GLY A 155 -9.76 9.47 8.02
C GLY A 155 -10.14 10.01 9.39
N VAL A 156 -11.33 9.64 9.86
CA VAL A 156 -11.79 9.92 11.21
C VAL A 156 -12.30 8.62 11.81
N ASP A 157 -11.97 8.38 13.07
CA ASP A 157 -12.39 7.21 13.83
C ASP A 157 -12.02 5.87 13.14
N ALA A 158 -10.82 5.78 12.53
CA ALA A 158 -10.35 4.53 11.93
C ALA A 158 -9.98 3.53 13.03
N GLN A 159 -10.69 2.40 13.09
CA GLN A 159 -10.47 1.38 14.11
C GLN A 159 -9.03 0.87 14.07
N THR A 160 -8.38 0.76 15.22
CA THR A 160 -7.06 0.10 15.33
C THR A 160 -7.11 -1.16 16.18
N ASP A 161 -6.36 -2.17 15.76
CA ASP A 161 -6.23 -3.45 16.45
C ASP A 161 -4.74 -3.79 16.60
N ALA A 162 -4.34 -4.31 17.77
CA ALA A 162 -2.96 -4.71 17.98
C ALA A 162 -2.64 -5.93 17.10
N THR A 163 -1.47 -5.92 16.45
CA THR A 163 -0.96 -7.12 15.80
C THR A 163 -0.54 -8.15 16.85
N ALA A 164 -0.24 -9.38 16.41
CA ALA A 164 0.32 -10.40 17.29
C ALA A 164 1.67 -9.99 17.90
N ASP A 165 2.51 -9.25 17.16
CA ASP A 165 3.79 -8.74 17.67
C ASP A 165 3.58 -7.52 18.58
N GLY A 166 2.59 -6.68 18.25
CA GLY A 166 2.24 -5.48 19.00
C GLY A 166 1.73 -5.77 20.40
N SER A 167 0.95 -6.85 20.60
CA SER A 167 0.37 -7.17 21.91
C SER A 167 1.40 -7.42 23.01
N ASP A 168 2.59 -7.89 22.65
CA ASP A 168 3.67 -8.17 23.59
C ASP A 168 4.62 -6.98 23.78
N LEU A 169 4.70 -6.10 22.77
CA LEU A 169 5.64 -4.97 22.74
C LEU A 169 5.03 -3.68 23.28
N LEU A 170 3.73 -3.46 23.08
CA LEU A 170 3.06 -2.24 23.52
C LEU A 170 2.85 -2.21 25.04
N TRP A 171 2.49 -1.03 25.55
CA TRP A 171 2.05 -0.82 26.93
C TRP A 171 0.76 -1.59 27.22
N ALA A 172 0.42 -1.70 28.51
CA ALA A 172 -0.88 -2.21 28.92
C ALA A 172 -1.98 -1.17 28.62
N GLY A 173 -2.77 -1.42 27.58
CA GLY A 173 -3.84 -0.53 27.14
C GLY A 173 -4.74 -1.20 26.10
N THR A 174 -5.89 -0.58 25.82
CA THR A 174 -6.74 -0.95 24.68
C THR A 174 -6.54 0.11 23.62
N LEU A 175 -6.19 -0.33 22.41
CA LEU A 175 -6.09 0.58 21.28
C LEU A 175 -7.48 1.06 20.90
N GLY A 176 -7.59 2.36 20.66
CA GLY A 176 -8.81 3.02 20.21
C GLY A 176 -8.73 3.34 18.72
N ASP A 177 -9.25 4.50 18.37
CA ASP A 177 -9.36 4.92 16.99
C ASP A 177 -8.14 5.76 16.52
N LEU A 178 -8.04 5.93 15.21
CA LEU A 178 -7.02 6.73 14.55
C LEU A 178 -7.65 7.74 13.61
N ASP A 179 -7.28 9.01 13.77
CA ASP A 179 -7.58 10.06 12.82
C ASP A 179 -6.35 10.30 11.93
N LEU A 180 -6.60 10.45 10.64
CA LEU A 180 -5.60 10.63 9.60
C LEU A 180 -5.94 11.87 8.78
N THR A 181 -4.97 12.76 8.61
CA THR A 181 -5.06 13.87 7.66
C THR A 181 -3.80 13.88 6.81
N VAL A 182 -3.96 13.82 5.49
CA VAL A 182 -2.85 13.85 4.53
C VAL A 182 -3.19 14.76 3.37
N THR A 183 -2.22 15.59 2.99
CA THR A 183 -2.22 16.33 1.74
C THR A 183 -0.98 15.93 0.93
N ALA A 184 -1.19 15.64 -0.36
CA ALA A 184 -0.11 15.27 -1.26
C ALA A 184 -0.27 15.90 -2.65
N ASP A 185 0.87 16.25 -3.26
CA ASP A 185 0.95 16.80 -4.61
C ASP A 185 1.37 15.71 -5.60
N CYS A 186 0.52 15.49 -6.60
CA CYS A 186 0.62 14.47 -7.62
C CYS A 186 1.31 14.97 -8.88
N THR A 187 2.18 14.13 -9.42
CA THR A 187 2.75 14.34 -10.75
C THR A 187 2.40 13.16 -11.64
N THR A 188 2.05 13.46 -12.89
CA THR A 188 1.86 12.41 -13.90
C THR A 188 3.23 12.11 -14.49
N ILE A 189 3.67 10.86 -14.43
CA ILE A 189 4.85 10.44 -15.17
C ILE A 189 4.43 10.45 -16.64
N ALA A 190 4.79 11.51 -17.36
CA ALA A 190 4.66 11.51 -18.81
C ALA A 190 5.57 10.38 -19.31
N ASP A 191 4.97 9.43 -20.02
CA ASP A 191 5.67 8.32 -20.66
C ASP A 191 6.85 8.92 -21.43
N THR A 192 8.06 8.79 -20.88
CA THR A 192 9.27 9.24 -21.55
C THR A 192 9.34 8.39 -22.80
N ALA A 193 8.98 8.97 -23.94
CA ALA A 193 9.18 8.37 -25.22
C ALA A 193 10.60 7.83 -25.23
N VAL A 194 10.73 6.50 -25.33
CA VAL A 194 11.98 5.85 -25.64
C VAL A 194 12.46 6.53 -26.91
N VAL A 195 13.45 7.41 -26.78
CA VAL A 195 14.16 7.93 -27.93
C VAL A 195 14.91 6.70 -28.44
N GLU A 196 14.39 6.05 -29.48
CA GLU A 196 15.21 5.13 -30.24
C GLU A 196 16.40 5.96 -30.73
N GLU A 197 17.58 5.66 -30.19
CA GLU A 197 18.83 6.21 -30.70
C GLU A 197 18.97 5.69 -32.14
N GLU A 198 18.49 6.48 -33.10
CA GLU A 198 18.97 6.34 -34.48
C GLU A 198 20.46 6.65 -34.45
N GLU A 199 21.25 5.59 -34.63
CA GLU A 199 22.68 5.63 -34.90
C GLU A 199 22.93 6.56 -36.09
N GLN A 200 23.29 7.81 -35.81
CA GLN A 200 23.77 8.74 -36.82
C GLN A 200 25.23 9.08 -36.56
N ASP A 201 26.05 8.36 -37.31
CA ASP A 201 27.49 8.52 -37.37
C ASP A 201 27.86 9.89 -38.00
N ALA A 202 28.88 10.50 -37.39
CA ALA A 202 29.71 11.61 -37.85
C ALA A 202 29.16 13.05 -37.99
N ALA A 203 29.66 13.87 -37.04
CA ALA A 203 30.30 15.17 -37.23
C ALA A 203 29.43 16.45 -37.36
N ALA A 204 29.22 17.13 -36.22
CA ALA A 204 29.44 18.58 -36.08
C ALA A 204 29.38 19.00 -34.60
N SER A 205 30.41 19.71 -34.14
CA SER A 205 30.50 20.31 -32.81
C SER A 205 29.39 21.34 -32.56
N GLY A 206 28.60 21.14 -31.51
CA GLY A 206 27.64 22.12 -30.99
C GLY A 206 27.13 21.69 -29.62
N ILE A 207 27.48 22.44 -28.58
CA ILE A 207 27.17 22.21 -27.17
C ILE A 207 25.65 22.15 -26.93
N LEU A 208 25.18 21.10 -26.25
CA LEU A 208 24.03 21.15 -25.33
C LEU A 208 24.07 19.93 -24.39
N VAL A 209 24.54 20.17 -23.16
CA VAL A 209 24.38 19.26 -22.02
C VAL A 209 22.98 19.52 -21.44
N PRO A 210 22.20 18.46 -21.19
CA PRO A 210 21.78 18.22 -19.83
C PRO A 210 22.05 16.76 -19.42
N LEU A 211 22.98 16.62 -18.48
CA LEU A 211 23.07 15.48 -17.56
C LEU A 211 21.75 15.41 -16.77
N ILE A 212 20.80 14.59 -17.21
CA ILE A 212 19.73 14.11 -16.34
C ILE A 212 20.25 12.81 -15.71
N VAL A 213 21.01 12.98 -14.64
CA VAL A 213 21.20 11.94 -13.63
C VAL A 213 19.93 11.93 -12.81
N VAL A 214 18.95 11.10 -13.18
CA VAL A 214 17.86 10.72 -12.28
C VAL A 214 17.99 9.23 -12.05
N GLY A 215 18.21 8.91 -10.78
CA GLY A 215 18.67 7.62 -10.30
C GLY A 215 17.82 6.47 -10.79
N ILE A 216 18.52 5.45 -11.28
CA ILE A 216 18.05 4.08 -11.36
C ILE A 216 17.59 3.71 -9.93
N ALA A 217 16.29 3.76 -9.68
CA ALA A 217 15.67 2.98 -8.61
C ALA A 217 15.83 1.52 -9.04
N ALA A 218 17.00 0.96 -8.73
CA ALA A 218 17.25 -0.45 -8.86
C ALA A 218 16.19 -1.15 -8.01
N THR A 219 15.37 -1.93 -8.69
CA THR A 219 14.42 -2.86 -8.15
C THR A 219 15.11 -3.77 -7.12
N VAL A 220 14.98 -3.42 -5.84
CA VAL A 220 15.20 -4.39 -4.77
C VAL A 220 13.92 -5.23 -4.70
N THR A 221 13.82 -6.21 -5.58
CA THR A 221 12.88 -7.33 -5.40
C THR A 221 13.28 -8.06 -4.12
N VAL A 222 12.57 -7.78 -3.03
CA VAL A 222 12.59 -8.59 -1.82
C VAL A 222 11.99 -9.96 -2.18
N VAL A 223 12.85 -10.95 -2.40
CA VAL A 223 12.46 -12.36 -2.42
C VAL A 223 12.33 -12.82 -0.97
N LEU A 224 11.14 -12.67 -0.41
CA LEU A 224 10.65 -13.37 0.78
C LEU A 224 9.20 -13.77 0.41
N ALA A 225 8.75 -15.03 0.35
CA ALA A 225 9.23 -16.25 0.96
C ALA A 225 8.68 -17.47 0.18
N VAL A 226 9.58 -18.36 -0.25
CA VAL A 226 9.27 -19.80 -0.44
C VAL A 226 10.39 -20.60 0.24
N GLY A 227 10.52 -20.44 1.55
CA GLY A 227 11.59 -21.10 2.32
C GLY A 227 11.15 -21.77 3.62
N SER A 228 10.04 -21.34 4.24
CA SER A 228 9.68 -21.79 5.59
C SER A 228 8.75 -23.02 5.63
N VAL A 229 8.00 -23.32 4.57
CA VAL A 229 7.07 -24.47 4.57
C VAL A 229 7.77 -25.81 4.37
N GLN A 230 8.94 -25.86 3.71
CA GLN A 230 9.71 -27.10 3.52
C GLN A 230 10.46 -27.53 4.79
N ARG A 231 10.83 -26.60 5.69
CA ARG A 231 11.58 -26.93 6.91
C ARG A 231 10.71 -27.61 7.98
N ARG A 232 9.41 -27.30 8.05
CA ARG A 232 8.48 -28.02 8.95
C ARG A 232 8.21 -29.46 8.53
N LYS A 233 8.16 -29.76 7.22
CA LYS A 233 7.97 -31.15 6.75
C LYS A 233 9.21 -32.04 6.95
N ARG A 234 10.42 -31.47 6.93
CA ARG A 234 11.66 -32.26 7.13
C ARG A 234 11.88 -32.66 8.59
N ASN A 235 11.40 -31.87 9.56
CA ASN A 235 11.50 -32.21 10.98
C ASN A 235 10.45 -33.25 11.42
N SER A 236 9.27 -33.31 10.78
CA SER A 236 8.27 -34.35 11.08
C SER A 236 8.69 -35.75 10.61
N ALA A 237 9.56 -35.86 9.60
CA ALA A 237 10.07 -37.16 9.14
C ALA A 237 11.23 -37.72 10.00
N ARG A 238 11.86 -36.89 10.85
CA ARG A 238 12.96 -37.32 11.73
C ARG A 238 12.50 -37.69 13.15
N ALA A 239 11.27 -37.33 13.52
CA ALA A 239 10.65 -37.71 14.79
C ALA A 239 9.93 -39.08 14.76
N ALA A 240 10.02 -39.81 13.63
CA ALA A 240 9.39 -41.12 13.45
C ALA A 240 10.41 -42.29 13.51
N GLN A 241 11.50 -42.16 14.27
CA GLN A 241 12.30 -43.31 14.68
C GLN A 241 11.81 -43.78 16.05
N PRO A 242 11.34 -45.03 16.19
CA PRO A 242 10.95 -45.57 17.48
C PRO A 242 12.21 -45.77 18.35
N GLU A 243 12.22 -45.14 19.53
CA GLU A 243 13.15 -45.49 20.59
C GLU A 243 12.97 -46.97 20.95
N THR A 244 14.04 -47.75 20.82
CA THR A 244 14.13 -49.08 21.41
C THR A 244 14.08 -48.93 22.92
N VAL A 245 12.94 -49.31 23.49
CA VAL A 245 12.69 -49.48 24.92
C VAL A 245 13.77 -50.41 25.50
N GLY A 246 14.65 -49.84 26.32
CA GLY A 246 15.54 -50.60 27.19
C GLY A 246 14.76 -51.11 28.39
N ASP A 247 14.57 -52.42 28.43
CA ASP A 247 13.95 -53.20 29.50
C ASP A 247 14.72 -53.06 30.83
N PRO A 248 14.05 -52.84 31.99
CA PRO A 248 14.72 -52.82 33.28
C PRO A 248 14.58 -54.18 33.97
N LEU A 249 15.70 -54.85 34.24
CA LEU A 249 15.76 -56.04 35.11
C LEU A 249 17.11 -56.10 35.83
N PRO A 250 17.19 -56.76 36.99
CA PRO A 250 16.58 -56.46 38.28
C PRO A 250 17.60 -55.97 39.33
#